data_AF-A0A370U4B5-F1
#
_entry.id   AF-A0A370U4B5-F1
#
_cell.length_a   1.000
_cell.length_b   1.000
_cell.length_c   1.000
_cell.angle_alpha   90.00
_cell.angle_beta   90.00
_cell.angle_gamma   90.00
#
_symmetry.space_group_name_H-M   'P 1'
#
loop_
_entity.id
_entity.type
_entity.pdbx_description
1 polymer ?
#
loop_
_entity_poly.entity_id
_entity_poly.type
_entity_poly.pdbx_seq_one_letter_code
_entity_poly.pdbx_strand_id
1 'polypeptide(L)'
;MSNLLLSLVSSVGGLLRLPALATFFATMLGNFIAFFAKWFTARTATQLGVIATIATLTIGMIALLKTLIASIALVAPPMFIQAMSLIVPNNAPICLAVLVSAHTIKWVWLWQVRFIEYYASSR
;
A
#
# COMPACT_ATOMS: atom_id res chain seq x y z
N MET A 1 -42.60 0.12 50.57
CA MET A 1 -41.30 0.21 49.86
C MET A 1 -41.43 0.10 48.33
N SER A 2 -42.53 -0.44 47.79
CA SER A 2 -42.77 -0.61 46.35
C SER A 2 -42.95 0.69 45.54
N ASN A 3 -43.55 1.74 46.12
CA ASN A 3 -43.82 3.00 45.41
C ASN A 3 -42.58 3.85 45.12
N LEU A 4 -41.49 3.68 45.88
CA LEU A 4 -40.23 4.42 45.66
C LEU A 4 -39.45 3.87 44.46
N LEU A 5 -39.48 2.55 44.23
CA LEU A 5 -38.84 1.92 43.08
C LEU A 5 -39.52 2.32 41.75
N LEU A 6 -40.85 2.44 41.74
CA LEU A 6 -41.58 2.86 40.54
C LEU A 6 -41.23 4.30 40.13
N SER A 7 -41.10 5.21 41.10
CA SER A 7 -40.72 6.61 40.87
C SER A 7 -39.25 6.77 40.43
N LEU A 8 -38.34 5.96 41.00
CA LEU A 8 -36.92 5.94 40.59
C LEU A 8 -36.75 5.37 39.17
N VAL A 9 -37.47 4.31 38.82
CA VAL A 9 -37.45 3.73 37.47
C VAL A 9 -38.06 4.71 36.46
N SER A 10 -39.14 5.42 36.79
CA SER A 10 -39.71 6.43 35.89
C SER A 10 -38.82 7.66 35.71
N SER A 11 -38.09 8.10 36.75
CA SER A 11 -37.17 9.24 36.66
C SER A 11 -35.87 8.88 35.92
N VAL A 12 -35.33 7.67 36.13
CA VAL A 12 -34.17 7.15 35.40
C VAL A 12 -34.53 6.85 33.93
N GLY A 13 -35.72 6.31 33.66
CA GLY A 13 -36.21 6.07 32.30
C GLY A 13 -36.43 7.33 31.47
N GLY A 14 -36.78 8.46 32.11
CA GLY A 14 -36.85 9.77 31.47
C GLY A 14 -35.47 10.35 31.12
N LEU A 15 -34.49 10.21 32.03
CA LEU A 15 -33.13 10.70 31.85
C LEU A 15 -32.29 9.88 30.86
N LEU A 16 -32.62 8.59 30.67
CA LEU A 16 -31.92 7.71 29.72
C LEU A 16 -32.31 7.94 28.25
N ARG A 17 -33.45 8.57 27.97
CA ARG A 17 -33.93 8.83 26.59
C ARG A 17 -33.07 9.84 25.83
N LEU A 18 -32.58 10.88 26.51
CA LEU A 18 -31.67 11.89 25.95
C LEU A 18 -30.29 11.32 25.56
N PRO A 19 -29.57 10.59 26.44
CA PRO A 19 -28.31 9.97 26.07
C PRO A 19 -28.49 8.80 25.09
N ALA A 20 -29.59 8.05 25.11
CA ALA A 20 -29.85 7.01 24.10
C ALA A 20 -30.06 7.58 22.69
N LEU A 21 -30.71 8.75 22.58
CA LEU A 21 -30.85 9.45 21.30
C LEU A 21 -29.49 10.04 20.85
N ALA A 22 -28.75 10.64 21.78
CA ALA A 22 -27.43 11.20 21.50
C ALA A 22 -26.44 10.11 21.05
N THR A 23 -26.43 8.94 21.70
CA THR A 23 -25.61 7.80 21.28
C THR A 23 -26.08 7.24 19.96
N PHE A 24 -27.38 7.15 19.68
CA PHE A 24 -27.88 6.74 18.37
C PHE A 24 -27.35 7.64 17.24
N PHE A 25 -27.48 8.97 17.38
CA PHE A 25 -26.97 9.91 16.38
C PHE A 25 -25.44 9.92 16.31
N ALA A 26 -24.75 9.84 17.44
CA ALA A 26 -23.29 9.75 17.48
C ALA A 26 -22.77 8.45 16.81
N THR A 27 -23.47 7.34 16.98
CA THR A 27 -23.10 6.06 16.37
C THR A 27 -23.40 6.06 14.86
N MET A 28 -24.49 6.71 14.43
CA MET A 28 -24.79 6.90 12.99
C MET A 28 -23.73 7.79 12.31
N LEU A 29 -23.42 8.94 12.90
CA LEU A 29 -22.36 9.81 12.37
C LEU A 29 -21.00 9.12 12.41
N GLY A 30 -20.69 8.41 13.49
CA GLY A 30 -19.45 7.64 13.63
C GLY A 30 -19.31 6.59 12.54
N ASN A 31 -20.39 5.88 12.19
CA ASN A 31 -20.38 4.92 11.08
C ASN A 31 -20.23 5.60 9.71
N PHE A 32 -20.84 6.77 9.50
CA PHE A 32 -20.67 7.55 8.28
C PHE A 32 -19.23 8.03 8.10
N ILE A 33 -18.63 8.59 9.16
CA ILE A 33 -17.24 9.05 9.15
C ILE A 33 -16.29 7.86 8.98
N ALA A 34 -16.54 6.74 9.65
CA ALA A 34 -15.75 5.52 9.51
C ALA A 34 -15.84 4.91 8.10
N PHE A 35 -17.00 5.01 7.44
CA PHE A 35 -17.17 4.56 6.06
C PHE A 35 -16.34 5.42 5.10
N PHE A 36 -16.42 6.75 5.20
CA PHE A 36 -15.62 7.65 4.38
C PHE A 36 -14.12 7.53 4.68
N ALA A 37 -13.74 7.36 5.95
CA ALA A 37 -12.36 7.10 6.34
C ALA A 37 -11.84 5.78 5.75
N LYS A 38 -12.62 4.69 5.82
CA LYS A 38 -12.25 3.41 5.19
C LYS A 38 -12.18 3.51 3.67
N TRP A 39 -13.13 4.20 3.04
CA TRP A 39 -13.16 4.37 1.59
C TRP A 39 -11.97 5.19 1.08
N PHE A 40 -11.65 6.29 1.76
CA PHE A 40 -10.47 7.10 1.46
C PHE A 40 -9.17 6.32 1.70
N THR A 41 -9.07 5.62 2.83
CA THR A 41 -7.90 4.80 3.17
C THR A 41 -7.71 3.65 2.18
N ALA A 42 -8.79 3.00 1.72
CA ALA A 42 -8.70 1.93 0.73
C ALA A 42 -8.10 2.43 -0.60
N ARG A 43 -8.54 3.61 -1.06
CA ARG A 43 -8.04 4.19 -2.32
C ARG A 43 -6.56 4.60 -2.19
N THR A 44 -6.20 5.25 -1.09
CA THR A 44 -4.82 5.65 -0.81
C THR A 44 -3.89 4.45 -0.59
N ALA A 45 -4.37 3.41 0.12
CA ALA A 45 -3.62 2.17 0.36
C ALA A 45 -3.33 1.41 -0.94
N THR A 46 -4.27 1.38 -1.89
CA THR A 46 -4.02 0.75 -3.20
C THR A 46 -2.94 1.49 -3.99
N GLN A 47 -2.96 2.82 -4.00
CA GLN A 47 -1.93 3.62 -4.69
C GLN A 47 -0.54 3.45 -4.05
N LEU A 48 -0.48 3.50 -2.72
CA LEU A 48 0.75 3.21 -1.98
C LEU A 48 1.24 1.78 -2.19
N GLY A 49 0.34 0.81 -2.26
CA GLY A 49 0.67 -0.59 -2.54
C GLY A 49 1.33 -0.77 -3.90
N VAL A 50 0.86 -0.06 -4.94
CA VAL A 50 1.49 -0.08 -6.27
C VAL A 50 2.89 0.54 -6.24
N ILE A 51 3.07 1.69 -5.57
CA ILE A 51 4.39 2.32 -5.46
C ILE A 51 5.35 1.43 -4.66
N ALA A 52 4.88 0.83 -3.55
CA ALA A 52 5.66 -0.04 -2.70
C ALA A 52 6.08 -1.34 -3.42
N THR A 53 5.19 -1.93 -4.22
CA THR A 53 5.53 -3.13 -5.02
C THR A 53 6.58 -2.82 -6.09
N ILE A 54 6.49 -1.66 -6.75
CA ILE A 54 7.52 -1.23 -7.72
C ILE A 54 8.86 -0.94 -7.03
N ALA A 55 8.84 -0.29 -5.86
CA ALA A 55 10.04 0.00 -5.10
C ALA A 55 10.73 -1.29 -4.61
N THR A 56 9.96 -2.24 -4.08
CA THR A 56 10.50 -3.54 -3.63
C THR A 56 11.01 -4.38 -4.79
N LEU A 57 10.36 -4.34 -5.96
CA LEU A 57 10.86 -4.96 -7.19
C LEU A 57 12.24 -4.39 -7.59
N THR A 58 12.38 -3.06 -7.57
CA THR A 58 13.65 -2.38 -7.88
C THR A 58 14.76 -2.81 -6.94
N ILE A 59 14.49 -2.80 -5.62
CA ILE A 59 15.46 -3.19 -4.59
C ILE A 59 15.83 -4.67 -4.74
N GLY A 60 14.85 -5.53 -4.98
CA GLY A 60 15.07 -6.96 -5.24
C GLY A 60 15.97 -7.20 -6.46
N MET A 61 15.76 -6.44 -7.54
CA MET A 61 16.58 -6.54 -8.75
C MET A 61 18.03 -6.12 -8.51
N ILE A 62 18.27 -5.05 -7.72
CA ILE A 62 19.62 -4.64 -7.33
C ILE A 62 20.30 -5.75 -6.52
N ALA A 63 19.58 -6.34 -5.56
CA ALA A 63 20.10 -7.43 -4.73
C ALA A 63 20.44 -8.67 -5.58
N LEU A 64 19.58 -9.04 -6.53
CA LEU A 64 19.82 -10.14 -7.46
C LEU A 64 21.05 -9.89 -8.36
N LEU A 65 21.17 -8.69 -8.93
CA LEU A 65 22.34 -8.35 -9.75
C LEU A 65 23.65 -8.39 -8.95
N LYS A 66 23.64 -7.85 -7.71
CA LYS A 66 24.82 -7.89 -6.85
C LYS A 66 25.19 -9.31 -6.42
N THR A 67 24.21 -10.13 -6.08
CA THR A 67 24.44 -11.54 -5.72
C THR A 67 24.93 -12.37 -6.90
N LEU A 68 24.42 -12.10 -8.11
CA LEU A 68 24.92 -12.72 -9.34
C LEU A 68 26.39 -12.37 -9.59
N ILE A 69 26.76 -11.08 -9.50
CA ILE A 69 28.16 -10.64 -9.65
C ILE A 69 29.05 -11.29 -8.58
N ALA A 70 28.59 -11.36 -7.34
CA ALA A 70 29.34 -12.02 -6.25
C ALA A 70 29.50 -13.53 -6.49
N SER A 71 28.48 -14.21 -7.02
CA SER A 71 28.56 -15.64 -7.36
C SER A 71 29.54 -15.93 -8.50
N ILE A 72 29.65 -15.02 -9.48
CA ILE A 72 30.63 -15.13 -10.56
C ILE A 72 32.04 -14.86 -10.03
N ALA A 73 32.19 -13.88 -9.12
CA ALA A 73 33.47 -13.57 -8.49
C ALA A 73 34.03 -14.72 -7.64
N LEU A 74 33.17 -15.60 -7.11
CA LEU A 74 33.60 -16.80 -6.37
C LEU A 74 34.25 -17.87 -7.27
N VAL A 75 33.88 -17.91 -8.55
CA VAL A 75 34.34 -18.94 -9.50
C VAL A 75 35.39 -18.37 -10.47
N ALA A 76 35.41 -17.06 -10.67
CA ALA A 76 36.32 -16.41 -11.61
C ALA A 76 37.75 -16.25 -11.05
N PRO A 77 38.79 -16.44 -11.89
CA PRO A 77 40.17 -16.19 -11.48
C PRO A 77 40.39 -14.71 -11.14
N PRO A 78 41.25 -14.39 -10.16
CA PRO A 78 41.38 -13.04 -9.60
C PRO A 78 41.80 -11.96 -10.61
N MET A 79 42.57 -12.35 -11.63
CA MET A 79 42.97 -11.46 -12.74
C MET A 79 41.76 -11.01 -13.59
N PHE A 80 40.74 -11.86 -13.73
CA PHE A 80 39.53 -11.54 -14.49
C PHE A 80 38.69 -10.49 -13.76
N ILE A 81 38.61 -10.57 -12.44
CA ILE A 81 37.85 -9.62 -11.61
C ILE A 81 38.49 -8.22 -11.67
N GLN A 82 39.82 -8.13 -11.62
CA GLN A 82 40.54 -6.86 -11.77
C GLN A 82 40.36 -6.25 -13.17
N ALA A 83 40.44 -7.06 -14.23
CA ALA A 83 40.20 -6.59 -15.59
C ALA A 83 38.77 -6.08 -15.81
N MET A 84 37.77 -6.79 -15.26
CA MET A 84 36.36 -6.38 -15.38
C MET A 84 36.03 -5.13 -14.56
N SER A 85 36.70 -4.90 -13.43
CA SER A 85 36.58 -3.67 -12.63
C SER A 85 37.06 -2.41 -13.38
N LEU A 86 37.97 -2.56 -14.35
CA LEU A 86 38.43 -1.44 -15.19
C LEU A 86 37.42 -1.06 -16.29
N ILE A 87 36.52 -1.97 -16.66
CA ILE A 87 35.56 -1.77 -17.76
C ILE A 87 34.16 -1.45 -17.21
N VAL A 88 33.73 -2.14 -16.16
CA VAL A 88 32.39 -2.00 -15.60
C VAL A 88 32.43 -1.10 -14.38
N PRO A 89 31.83 0.10 -14.45
CA PRO A 89 31.83 1.00 -13.31
C PRO A 89 30.93 0.46 -12.19
N ASN A 90 31.30 0.72 -10.93
CA ASN A 90 30.62 0.20 -9.75
C ASN A 90 29.13 0.58 -9.63
N ASN A 91 28.70 1.63 -10.36
CA ASN A 91 27.31 2.08 -10.42
C ASN A 91 26.47 1.37 -11.51
N ALA A 92 27.08 0.61 -12.42
CA ALA A 92 26.38 -0.06 -13.52
C ALA A 92 25.19 -0.93 -13.06
N PRO A 93 25.28 -1.73 -11.97
CA PRO A 93 24.15 -2.51 -11.49
C PRO A 93 22.97 -1.64 -11.04
N ILE A 94 23.26 -0.46 -10.47
CA ILE A 94 22.24 0.50 -10.03
C ILE A 94 21.58 1.13 -11.26
N CYS A 95 22.36 1.56 -12.25
CA CYS A 95 21.84 2.14 -13.49
C CYS A 95 20.96 1.14 -14.26
N LEU A 96 21.36 -0.12 -14.35
CA LEU A 96 20.57 -1.17 -14.98
C LEU A 96 19.26 -1.43 -14.23
N ALA A 97 19.32 -1.49 -12.89
CA ALA A 97 18.10 -1.65 -12.09
C ALA A 97 17.13 -0.48 -12.29
N VAL A 98 17.63 0.77 -12.35
CA VAL A 98 16.80 1.95 -12.61
C VAL A 98 16.16 1.90 -14.00
N LEU A 99 16.92 1.52 -15.04
CA LEU A 99 16.39 1.39 -16.41
C LEU A 99 15.29 0.34 -16.52
N VAL A 100 15.49 -0.83 -15.91
CA VAL A 100 14.49 -1.91 -15.88
C VAL A 100 13.25 -1.45 -15.11
N SER A 101 13.43 -0.78 -13.98
CA SER A 101 12.33 -0.28 -13.16
C SER A 101 11.53 0.82 -13.86
N ALA A 102 12.17 1.68 -14.64
CA ALA A 102 11.48 2.65 -15.48
C ALA A 102 10.63 1.97 -16.57
N HIS A 103 11.13 0.89 -17.18
CA HIS A 103 10.38 0.12 -18.17
C HIS A 103 9.18 -0.62 -17.56
N THR A 104 9.32 -1.18 -16.36
CA THR A 104 8.21 -1.85 -15.68
C THR A 104 7.12 -0.86 -15.28
N ILE A 105 7.46 0.35 -14.79
CA ILE A 105 6.50 1.41 -14.51
C ILE A 105 5.72 1.79 -15.78
N LYS A 106 6.41 2.00 -16.90
CA LYS A 106 5.77 2.30 -18.19
C LYS A 106 4.82 1.18 -18.60
N TRP A 107 5.23 -0.07 -18.45
CA TRP A 107 4.41 -1.24 -18.80
C TRP A 107 3.14 -1.32 -17.94
N VAL A 108 3.25 -1.15 -16.62
CA VAL A 108 2.10 -1.12 -15.71
C VAL A 108 1.12 0.00 -16.07
N TRP A 109 1.63 1.18 -16.42
CA TRP A 109 0.80 2.31 -16.84
C TRP A 109 0.01 2.00 -18.12
N LEU A 110 0.66 1.39 -19.11
CA LEU A 110 0.00 0.97 -20.35
C LEU A 110 -1.13 -0.03 -20.10
N TRP A 111 -0.95 -0.96 -19.16
CA TRP A 111 -2.01 -1.90 -18.77
C TRP A 111 -3.21 -1.21 -18.12
N GLN A 112 -2.97 -0.25 -17.23
CA GLN A 112 -4.04 0.52 -16.58
C GLN A 112 -4.88 1.27 -17.61
N VAL A 113 -4.23 1.97 -18.55
CA VAL A 113 -4.91 2.70 -19.62
C VAL A 113 -5.72 1.74 -20.50
N ARG A 114 -5.13 0.61 -20.90
CA ARG A 114 -5.80 -0.38 -21.75
C ARG A 114 -7.01 -1.03 -21.07
N PHE A 115 -6.94 -1.24 -19.76
CA PHE A 115 -8.07 -1.72 -18.97
C PHE A 115 -9.24 -0.72 -18.99
N ILE A 116 -8.94 0.57 -18.80
CA ILE A 116 -9.96 1.63 -18.85
C ILE A 116 -10.59 1.71 -20.23
N GLU A 117 -9.78 1.68 -21.30
CA GLU A 117 -10.27 1.68 -22.68
C GLU A 117 -11.18 0.48 -22.96
N TYR A 118 -10.81 -0.71 -22.51
CA TYR A 118 -11.62 -1.93 -22.69
C TYR A 118 -13.01 -1.79 -22.05
N TYR A 119 -13.09 -1.31 -20.80
CA TYR A 119 -14.37 -1.08 -20.12
C TYR A 119 -15.19 0.08 -20.70
N ALA A 120 -14.53 1.10 -21.24
CA ALA A 120 -15.22 2.20 -21.92
C ALA A 120 -15.85 1.73 -23.24
N SER A 121 -15.20 0.81 -23.96
CA SER A 121 -15.69 0.28 -25.24
C SER A 121 -16.82 -0.75 -25.12
N SER A 122 -17.05 -1.33 -23.93
CA SER A 122 -18.07 -2.35 -23.71
C SER A 122 -19.44 -1.81 -23.26
N ARG A 123 -19.61 -0.48 -23.25
CA ARG A 123 -20.90 0.22 -23.10
C ARG A 123 -21.41 0.67 -24.46
#